data_AF-A0A094YSE5-F1
#
_entry.id   AF-A0A094YSE5-F1
#
_cell.length_a   1.000
_cell.length_b   1.000
_cell.length_c   1.000
_cell.angle_alpha   90.00
_cell.angle_beta   90.00
_cell.angle_gamma   90.00
#
_symmetry.space_group_name_H-M   'P 1'
#
loop_
_entity.id
_entity.type
_entity.pdbx_description
1 polymer ?
#
loop_
_entity_poly.entity_id
_entity_poly.type
_entity_poly.pdbx_seq_one_letter_code
_entity_poly.pdbx_strand_id
1 'polypeptide(L)'
;MSKTDTRQLSLLDWEPPVIITGYDPMQVRGNSFGFRLSRAISVTLEECGKPRGDVAERMSDILGRTVTMNMLNAYASGQREDHQISVPRFDALIGATQDRRLLEFLAEGRGWAVIDRGYLPMIEMAAVAEQRKKLARIESGLRRQIGGRF
;
A
#
# COMPACT_ATOMS: atom_id res chain seq x y z
N MET A 1 8.40 35.05 27.93
CA MET A 1 8.10 33.67 27.49
C MET A 1 6.64 33.62 27.08
N SER A 2 6.35 33.51 25.78
CA SER A 2 4.98 33.54 25.27
C SER A 2 4.26 32.24 25.66
N LYS A 3 3.06 32.35 26.26
CA LYS A 3 2.20 31.19 26.53
C LYS A 3 1.65 30.69 25.19
N THR A 4 2.04 29.48 24.79
CA THR A 4 1.47 28.81 23.61
C THR A 4 -0.03 28.67 23.80
N ASP A 5 -0.82 29.21 22.87
CA ASP A 5 -2.27 29.11 22.88
C ASP A 5 -2.68 27.67 22.59
N THR A 6 -3.32 27.00 23.56
CA THR A 6 -3.73 25.59 23.48
C THR A 6 -4.81 25.31 22.44
N ARG A 7 -5.39 26.34 21.82
CA ARG A 7 -6.35 26.20 20.72
C ARG A 7 -5.70 26.22 19.34
N GLN A 8 -4.44 26.61 19.24
CA GLN A 8 -3.72 26.66 17.98
C GLN A 8 -3.03 25.31 17.74
N LEU A 9 -3.46 24.59 16.70
CA LEU A 9 -2.73 23.44 16.17
C LEU A 9 -1.32 23.90 15.79
N SER A 10 -0.29 23.30 16.40
CA SER A 10 1.10 23.63 16.14
C SER A 10 1.49 23.19 14.73
N LEU A 11 1.96 24.13 13.92
CA LEU A 11 2.54 23.84 12.60
C LEU A 11 3.89 23.10 12.70
N LEU A 12 4.51 23.09 13.87
CA LEU A 12 5.80 22.45 14.12
C LEU A 12 5.65 20.99 14.59
N ASP A 13 4.43 20.56 14.91
CA ASP A 13 4.12 19.21 15.40
C ASP A 13 3.64 18.28 14.26
N TRP A 14 3.61 18.78 13.02
CA TRP A 14 3.23 17.98 11.87
C TRP A 14 4.39 17.08 11.44
N GLU A 15 4.26 15.78 11.70
CA GLU A 15 5.14 14.76 11.15
C GLU A 15 4.54 14.19 9.85
N PRO A 16 5.34 14.04 8.78
CA PRO A 16 4.85 13.42 7.56
C PRO A 16 4.46 11.96 7.87
N PRO A 17 3.30 11.50 7.38
CA PRO A 17 2.90 10.12 7.59
C PRO A 17 3.94 9.19 6.97
N VAL A 18 4.40 8.20 7.73
CA VAL A 18 5.29 7.16 7.21
C VAL A 18 4.50 6.33 6.20
N ILE A 19 4.81 6.51 4.92
CA ILE A 19 4.17 5.75 3.84
C ILE A 19 4.85 4.38 3.79
N ILE A 20 4.30 3.41 4.52
CA ILE A 20 4.72 2.01 4.37
C ILE A 20 4.21 1.54 3.01
N THR A 21 5.13 1.26 2.11
CA THR A 21 4.81 0.81 0.74
C THR A 21 4.55 -0.69 0.71
N GLY A 22 5.28 -1.52 1.46
CA GLY A 22 5.09 -2.98 1.45
C GLY A 22 5.56 -3.69 2.71
N TYR A 23 5.64 -5.03 2.66
CA TYR A 23 6.22 -5.84 3.74
C TYR A 23 7.74 -5.73 3.75
N ASP A 24 8.37 -6.01 4.89
CA ASP A 24 9.80 -6.25 4.94
C ASP A 24 10.14 -7.50 4.09
N PRO A 25 11.00 -7.39 3.06
CA PRO A 25 11.39 -8.52 2.22
C PRO A 25 11.95 -9.72 3.01
N MET A 26 12.53 -9.50 4.19
CA MET A 26 13.01 -10.58 5.06
C MET A 26 11.87 -11.32 5.75
N GLN A 27 10.79 -10.64 6.12
CA GLN A 27 9.62 -11.25 6.75
C GLN A 27 8.85 -12.16 5.77
N VAL A 28 8.74 -11.71 4.50
CA VAL A 28 8.00 -12.40 3.42
C VAL A 28 8.90 -13.18 2.45
N ARG A 29 10.14 -13.50 2.84
CA ARG A 29 11.07 -14.27 2.01
C ARG A 29 10.53 -15.67 1.71
N GLY A 30 10.71 -16.14 0.48
CA GLY A 30 10.26 -17.46 0.05
C GLY A 30 10.63 -17.81 -1.38
N ASN A 31 10.71 -19.12 -1.64
CA ASN A 31 11.14 -19.69 -2.93
C ASN A 31 10.08 -19.62 -4.02
N SER A 32 8.80 -19.50 -3.65
CA SER A 32 7.68 -19.38 -4.57
C SER A 32 6.79 -18.20 -4.20
N PHE A 33 6.00 -17.71 -5.16
CA PHE A 33 5.02 -16.65 -4.89
C PHE A 33 4.00 -17.09 -3.84
N GLY A 34 3.48 -18.32 -3.93
CA GLY A 34 2.52 -18.87 -2.95
C GLY A 34 3.09 -18.89 -1.53
N PHE A 35 4.36 -19.29 -1.36
CA PHE A 35 5.00 -19.27 -0.05
C PHE A 35 5.12 -17.85 0.50
N ARG A 36 5.54 -16.88 -0.34
CA ARG A 36 5.63 -15.47 0.06
C ARG A 36 4.26 -14.90 0.41
N LEU A 37 3.21 -15.26 -0.32
CA LEU A 37 1.83 -14.86 -0.04
C LEU A 37 1.36 -15.41 1.32
N SER A 38 1.61 -16.68 1.62
CA SER A 38 1.29 -17.24 2.95
C SER A 38 2.03 -16.53 4.07
N ARG A 39 3.31 -16.16 3.85
CA ARG A 39 4.07 -15.35 4.81
C ARG A 39 3.47 -13.96 4.99
N ALA A 40 3.11 -13.27 3.91
CA ALA A 40 2.43 -11.97 3.95
C ALA A 40 1.12 -12.04 4.75
N ILE A 41 0.31 -13.09 4.53
CA ILE A 41 -0.91 -13.34 5.29
C ILE A 41 -0.60 -13.57 6.77
N SER A 42 0.43 -14.35 7.11
CA SER A 42 0.82 -14.58 8.50
C SER A 42 1.20 -13.27 9.20
N VAL A 43 2.06 -12.48 8.57
CA VAL A 43 2.52 -11.18 9.08
C VAL A 43 1.33 -10.23 9.28
N THR A 44 0.43 -10.13 8.31
CA THR A 44 -0.77 -9.31 8.45
C THR A 44 -1.66 -9.78 9.60
N LEU A 45 -1.88 -11.09 9.75
CA LEU A 45 -2.70 -11.61 10.86
C LEU A 45 -2.04 -11.39 12.23
N GLU A 46 -0.70 -11.35 12.30
CA GLU A 46 0.06 -11.06 13.53
C GLU A 46 0.03 -9.56 13.87
N GLU A 47 0.13 -8.68 12.88
CA GLU A 47 0.30 -7.24 13.08
C GLU A 47 -1.02 -6.44 13.04
N CYS A 48 -2.12 -7.00 12.53
CA CYS A 48 -3.39 -6.27 12.39
C CYS A 48 -4.07 -5.92 13.72
N GLY A 49 -3.53 -6.36 14.86
CA GLY A 49 -4.03 -6.05 16.20
C GLY A 49 -5.38 -6.69 16.56
N LYS A 50 -5.85 -7.64 15.74
CA LYS A 50 -7.13 -8.35 15.94
C LYS A 50 -6.89 -9.84 16.17
N PRO A 51 -7.64 -10.49 17.08
CA PRO A 51 -7.64 -11.95 17.18
C PRO A 51 -8.01 -12.59 15.84
N ARG A 52 -7.37 -13.71 15.50
CA ARG A 52 -7.65 -14.42 14.22
C ARG A 52 -9.10 -14.88 14.11
N GLY A 53 -9.77 -15.16 15.23
CA GLY A 53 -11.20 -15.49 15.27
C GLY A 53 -12.05 -14.33 14.76
N ASP A 54 -11.84 -13.13 15.29
CA ASP A 54 -12.54 -11.91 14.90
C ASP A 54 -12.29 -11.55 13.43
N VAL A 55 -11.07 -11.79 12.93
CA VAL A 55 -10.77 -11.63 11.49
C VAL A 55 -11.60 -12.61 10.65
N ALA A 56 -11.68 -13.88 11.05
CA ALA A 56 -12.47 -14.88 10.33
C ALA A 56 -13.98 -14.57 10.36
N GLU A 57 -14.49 -14.10 11.48
CA GLU A 57 -15.88 -13.62 11.61
C GLU A 57 -16.13 -12.44 10.67
N ARG A 58 -15.26 -11.41 10.72
CA ARG A 58 -15.39 -10.24 9.84
C ARG A 58 -15.29 -10.59 8.36
N MET A 59 -14.42 -11.52 8.00
CA MET A 59 -14.36 -12.05 6.63
C MET A 59 -15.65 -12.77 6.24
N SER A 60 -16.26 -13.49 7.18
CA SER A 60 -17.53 -14.18 6.96
C SER A 60 -18.65 -13.20 6.68
N ASP A 61 -18.72 -12.10 7.44
CA ASP A 61 -19.68 -11.01 7.23
C ASP A 61 -19.52 -10.37 5.85
N ILE A 62 -18.28 -10.05 5.46
CA ILE A 62 -17.98 -9.43 4.16
C ILE A 62 -18.37 -10.38 3.01
N LEU A 63 -18.12 -11.68 3.16
CA LEU A 63 -18.37 -12.66 2.11
C LEU A 63 -19.81 -13.19 2.06
N GLY A 64 -20.58 -13.04 3.13
CA GLY A 64 -21.87 -13.70 3.31
C GLY A 64 -21.79 -15.22 3.41
N ARG A 65 -20.62 -15.78 3.77
CA ARG A 65 -20.41 -17.23 3.96
C ARG A 65 -19.33 -17.49 5.00
N THR A 66 -19.42 -18.62 5.70
CA THR A 66 -18.49 -18.96 6.78
C THR A 66 -17.04 -19.06 6.32
N VAL A 67 -16.18 -18.32 7.00
CA VAL A 67 -14.72 -18.46 7.04
C VAL A 67 -14.35 -18.83 8.47
N THR A 68 -13.54 -19.88 8.63
CA THR A 68 -13.12 -20.35 9.96
C THR A 68 -11.69 -19.93 10.27
N MET A 69 -11.33 -19.86 11.56
CA MET A 69 -9.95 -19.64 11.99
C MET A 69 -8.99 -20.68 11.41
N ASN A 70 -9.43 -21.94 11.24
CA ASN A 70 -8.62 -23.00 10.65
C ASN A 70 -8.32 -22.74 9.16
N MET A 71 -9.25 -22.14 8.41
CA MET A 71 -8.99 -21.71 7.03
C MET A 71 -7.93 -20.62 7.00
N LEU A 72 -8.00 -19.61 7.87
CA LEU A 72 -6.96 -18.58 7.99
C LEU A 72 -5.58 -19.17 8.32
N ASN A 73 -5.52 -20.07 9.29
CA ASN A 73 -4.28 -20.76 9.65
C ASN A 73 -3.72 -21.59 8.48
N ALA A 74 -4.59 -22.15 7.64
CA ALA A 74 -4.15 -22.84 6.43
C ALA A 74 -3.57 -21.87 5.40
N TYR A 75 -4.23 -20.74 5.15
CA TYR A 75 -3.74 -19.71 4.21
C TYR A 75 -2.40 -19.09 4.65
N ALA A 76 -2.20 -18.90 5.96
CA ALA A 76 -0.96 -18.38 6.52
C ALA A 76 0.20 -19.39 6.56
N SER A 77 -0.07 -20.67 6.27
CA SER A 77 0.94 -21.73 6.34
C SER A 77 1.59 -22.00 4.99
N GLY A 78 2.86 -21.62 4.85
CA GLY A 78 3.65 -21.88 3.63
C GLY A 78 3.93 -23.37 3.35
N GLN A 79 3.59 -24.28 4.29
CA GLN A 79 3.74 -25.73 4.12
C GLN A 79 2.49 -26.40 3.54
N ARG A 80 1.36 -25.69 3.45
CA ARG A 80 0.08 -26.20 2.94
C ARG A 80 -0.19 -25.67 1.53
N GLU A 81 0.60 -26.13 0.56
CA GLU A 81 0.56 -25.62 -0.83
C GLU A 81 -0.82 -25.73 -1.51
N ASP A 82 -1.63 -26.73 -1.12
CA ASP A 82 -2.99 -26.92 -1.63
C ASP A 82 -4.01 -25.88 -1.10
N HIS A 83 -3.68 -25.17 -0.03
CA HIS A 83 -4.59 -24.22 0.61
C HIS A 83 -4.31 -22.79 0.14
N GLN A 84 -4.51 -22.56 -1.15
CA GLN A 84 -4.40 -21.23 -1.73
C GLN A 84 -5.66 -20.41 -1.44
N ILE A 85 -5.46 -19.18 -0.96
CA ILE A 85 -6.56 -18.25 -0.76
C ILE A 85 -7.13 -17.82 -2.12
N SER A 86 -8.45 -17.90 -2.27
CA SER A 86 -9.11 -17.42 -3.49
C SER A 86 -9.25 -15.90 -3.46
N VAL A 87 -9.35 -15.26 -4.64
CA VAL A 87 -9.46 -13.79 -4.77
C VAL A 87 -10.58 -13.20 -3.89
N PRO A 88 -11.81 -13.74 -3.84
CA PRO A 88 -12.84 -13.18 -2.94
C PRO A 88 -12.47 -13.26 -1.46
N ARG A 89 -11.82 -14.34 -1.02
CA ARG A 89 -11.38 -14.47 0.38
C ARG A 89 -10.20 -13.54 0.68
N PHE A 90 -9.34 -13.31 -0.30
CA PHE A 90 -8.25 -12.36 -0.18
C PHE A 90 -8.77 -10.92 -0.05
N ASP A 91 -9.75 -10.55 -0.86
CA ASP A 91 -10.46 -9.26 -0.74
C ASP A 91 -11.13 -9.10 0.64
N ALA A 92 -11.81 -10.14 1.11
CA ALA A 92 -12.39 -10.14 2.45
C ALA A 92 -11.34 -10.03 3.57
N LEU A 93 -10.18 -10.67 3.41
CA LEU A 93 -9.06 -10.54 4.36
C LEU A 93 -8.57 -9.08 4.41
N ILE A 94 -8.37 -8.44 3.25
CA ILE A 94 -8.02 -7.01 3.16
C ILE A 94 -9.10 -6.16 3.84
N GLY A 95 -10.38 -6.43 3.58
CA GLY A 95 -11.48 -5.72 4.22
C GLY A 95 -11.52 -5.89 5.74
N ALA A 96 -11.21 -7.08 6.25
CA ALA A 96 -11.21 -7.38 7.67
C ALA A 96 -10.01 -6.76 8.41
N THR A 97 -8.83 -6.74 7.79
CA THR A 97 -7.58 -6.23 8.42
C THR A 97 -7.29 -4.77 8.10
N GLN A 98 -7.85 -4.25 7.00
CA GLN A 98 -7.53 -2.94 6.43
C GLN A 98 -6.04 -2.78 6.10
N ASP A 99 -5.32 -3.89 5.90
CA ASP A 99 -3.89 -3.88 5.62
C ASP A 99 -3.62 -3.77 4.11
N ARG A 100 -3.28 -2.56 3.64
CA ARG A 100 -2.99 -2.26 2.24
C ARG A 100 -1.77 -3.02 1.70
N ARG A 101 -0.84 -3.45 2.57
CA ARG A 101 0.40 -4.14 2.13
C ARG A 101 0.09 -5.42 1.36
N LEU A 102 -1.04 -6.07 1.65
CA LEU A 102 -1.54 -7.22 0.88
C LEU A 102 -1.74 -6.89 -0.60
N LEU A 103 -2.27 -5.71 -0.93
CA LEU A 103 -2.45 -5.26 -2.31
C LEU A 103 -1.12 -4.82 -2.93
N GLU A 104 -0.27 -4.11 -2.19
CA GLU A 104 1.07 -3.76 -2.69
C GLU A 104 1.84 -5.01 -3.07
N PHE A 105 1.81 -6.05 -2.24
CA PHE A 105 2.50 -7.31 -2.51
C PHE A 105 2.11 -7.94 -3.86
N LEU A 106 0.89 -7.72 -4.33
CA LEU A 106 0.47 -8.16 -5.68
C LEU A 106 0.97 -7.23 -6.79
N ALA A 107 1.14 -5.94 -6.50
CA ALA A 107 1.50 -4.88 -7.44
C ALA A 107 3.03 -4.74 -7.63
N GLU A 108 3.81 -4.91 -6.57
CA GLU A 108 5.25 -4.57 -6.50
C GLU A 108 6.07 -5.23 -7.60
N GLY A 109 5.80 -6.50 -7.90
CA GLY A 109 6.56 -7.27 -8.89
C GLY A 109 6.39 -6.78 -10.33
N ARG A 110 5.44 -5.87 -10.56
CA ARG A 110 5.17 -5.22 -11.86
C ARG A 110 5.66 -3.77 -11.90
N GLY A 111 6.31 -3.28 -10.83
CA GLY A 111 6.67 -1.88 -10.69
C GLY A 111 5.46 -0.97 -10.46
N TRP A 112 4.36 -1.51 -9.92
CA TRP A 112 3.17 -0.75 -9.55
C TRP A 112 3.13 -0.53 -8.05
N ALA A 113 2.44 0.53 -7.64
CA ALA A 113 2.21 0.88 -6.25
C ALA A 113 0.71 1.13 -5.99
N VAL A 114 0.27 0.84 -4.77
CA VAL A 114 -1.09 1.00 -4.28
C VAL A 114 -1.11 2.22 -3.36
N ILE A 115 -1.85 3.22 -3.80
CA ILE A 115 -1.93 4.54 -3.18
C ILE A 115 -3.38 4.85 -2.80
N ASP A 116 -3.56 5.65 -1.76
CA ASP A 116 -4.90 6.14 -1.42
C ASP A 116 -5.41 7.09 -2.51
N ARG A 117 -6.70 6.95 -2.83
CA ARG A 117 -7.35 7.78 -3.86
C ARG A 117 -7.23 9.28 -3.60
N GLY A 118 -7.12 9.70 -2.34
CA GLY A 118 -6.93 11.10 -1.96
C GLY A 118 -5.63 11.73 -2.51
N TYR A 119 -4.63 10.92 -2.84
CA TYR A 119 -3.37 11.39 -3.42
C TYR A 119 -3.38 11.50 -4.95
N LEU A 120 -4.43 11.02 -5.64
CA LEU A 120 -4.49 11.04 -7.11
C LEU A 120 -4.32 12.45 -7.70
N PRO A 121 -4.97 13.52 -7.18
CA PRO A 121 -4.77 14.87 -7.72
C PRO A 121 -3.32 15.36 -7.58
N MET A 122 -2.59 14.92 -6.54
CA MET A 122 -1.18 15.29 -6.37
C MET A 122 -0.29 14.63 -7.41
N ILE A 123 -0.60 13.39 -7.79
CA ILE A 123 0.11 12.66 -8.85
C ILE A 123 -0.16 13.29 -10.22
N GLU A 124 -1.41 13.65 -10.49
CA GLU A 124 -1.77 14.39 -11.70
C GLU A 124 -1.03 15.73 -11.76
N MET A 125 -1.01 16.48 -10.66
CA MET A 125 -0.26 17.74 -10.57
C MET A 125 1.24 17.53 -10.81
N ALA A 126 1.84 16.48 -10.25
CA ALA A 126 3.25 16.14 -10.46
C ALA A 126 3.54 15.82 -11.94
N ALA A 127 2.67 15.05 -12.60
CA ALA A 127 2.78 14.73 -14.02
C ALA A 127 2.71 15.98 -14.91
N VAL A 128 1.78 16.90 -14.61
CA VAL A 128 1.68 18.20 -15.30
C VAL A 128 2.93 19.04 -15.07
N ALA A 129 3.44 19.10 -13.84
CA ALA A 129 4.66 19.84 -13.51
C ALA A 129 5.89 19.31 -14.25
N GLU A 130 6.00 17.98 -14.42
CA GLU A 130 7.05 17.36 -15.21
C GLU A 130 6.98 17.77 -16.68
N GLN A 131 5.77 17.78 -17.27
CA GLN A 131 5.57 18.23 -18.65
C GLN A 131 5.91 19.71 -18.82
N ARG A 132 5.50 20.57 -17.87
CA ARG A 132 5.87 21.99 -17.88
C ARG A 132 7.39 22.19 -17.89
N LYS A 133 8.13 21.40 -17.10
CA LYS A 133 9.60 21.44 -17.10
C LYS A 133 10.18 21.01 -18.45
N LYS A 134 9.61 20.00 -19.11
CA LYS A 134 10.04 19.57 -20.46
C LYS A 134 9.82 20.67 -21.49
N LEU A 135 8.64 21.28 -21.51
CA LEU A 135 8.32 22.38 -22.43
C LEU A 135 9.22 23.60 -22.20
N ALA A 136 9.46 23.99 -20.95
CA ALA A 136 10.35 25.11 -20.62
C ALA A 136 11.80 24.88 -21.09
N ARG A 137 12.29 23.63 -21.04
CA ARG A 137 13.61 23.26 -21.59
C ARG A 137 13.65 23.42 -23.10
N ILE A 138 12.61 22.97 -23.80
CA ILE A 138 12.49 23.12 -25.26
C ILE A 138 12.46 24.60 -25.64
N GLU A 139 11.61 25.39 -24.98
CA GLU A 139 11.50 26.84 -25.20
C GLU A 139 12.84 27.55 -25.00
N SER A 140 13.57 27.23 -23.93
CA SER A 140 14.90 27.79 -23.66
C SER A 140 15.90 27.42 -24.76
N GLY A 141 15.83 26.21 -25.30
CA GLY A 141 16.65 25.79 -26.45
C GLY A 141 16.36 26.61 -27.71
N LEU A 142 15.09 26.79 -28.05
CA LEU A 142 14.66 27.60 -29.19
C LEU A 142 15.06 29.07 -29.05
N ARG A 143 14.90 29.66 -27.85
CA ARG A 143 15.32 31.05 -27.58
C ARG A 143 16.81 31.27 -27.83
N ARG A 144 17.68 30.31 -27.49
CA ARG A 144 19.12 30.39 -27.79
C ARG A 144 19.40 30.34 -29.28
N GLN A 145 18.66 29.53 -30.05
CA GLN A 145 18.81 29.47 -31.51
C GLN A 145 18.40 30.77 -32.20
N ILE A 146 17.34 31.42 -31.70
CA ILE A 146 16.89 32.73 -32.21
C ILE A 146 17.85 33.84 -31.78
N GLY A 147 18.26 33.85 -30.50
CA GLY A 147 19.14 34.87 -29.93
C GLY A 147 20.60 34.78 -30.40
N GLY A 148 21.03 33.66 -31.01
CA GLY A 148 22.32 33.52 -31.69
C GLY A 148 22.29 33.91 -33.17
N ARG A 149 21.16 34.44 -33.66
CA ARG A 149 20.96 34.82 -35.08
C ARG A 149 21.00 36.33 -35.32
N PHE A 150 21.49 37.11 -34.35
CA PHE A 150 21.86 38.52 -34.47
C PHE A 150 23.18 38.76 -33.72
#